data_AF-A0A3M0AMD5-F1
#
_entry.id   AF-A0A3M0AMD5-F1
#
_cell.length_a   1.000
_cell.length_b   1.000
_cell.length_c   1.000
_cell.angle_alpha   90.00
_cell.angle_beta   90.00
_cell.angle_gamma   90.00
#
_symmetry.space_group_name_H-M   'P 1'
#
loop_
_entity.id
_entity.type
_entity.pdbx_description
1 polymer ?
#
loop_
_entity_poly.entity_id
_entity_poly.type
_entity_poly.pdbx_seq_one_letter_code
_entity_poly.pdbx_strand_id
1 'polypeptide(L)'
;MMISEQVTVRVRTEYVGVEERGRTFHHAFAYHIEITNISNRTIQLLTREWTIIDADGHEDRVEGEGVVGELPILGENELFSYTSWAMIGTNAGTMHGFYGFIDVDSQEHFRVEIPCFRLSRPGVLH
;
A
#
# COMPACT_ATOMS: atom_id res chain seq x y z
N MET A 1 5.67 6.32 -23.13
CA MET A 1 5.63 6.26 -21.66
C MET A 1 4.96 4.96 -21.29
N MET A 2 5.51 4.20 -20.34
CA MET A 2 4.90 2.93 -19.94
C MET A 2 3.60 3.21 -19.15
N ILE A 3 2.62 2.31 -19.17
CA ILE A 3 1.38 2.49 -18.40
C ILE A 3 1.68 2.58 -16.90
N SER A 4 2.64 1.79 -16.42
CA SER A 4 3.10 1.79 -15.02
C SER A 4 3.58 3.17 -14.53
N GLU A 5 4.21 3.96 -15.39
CA GLU A 5 4.68 5.32 -15.07
C GLU A 5 3.53 6.34 -15.01
N GLN A 6 2.35 5.96 -15.49
CA GLN A 6 1.12 6.76 -15.54
C GLN A 6 0.09 6.28 -14.50
N VAL A 7 0.50 5.47 -13.54
CA VAL A 7 -0.30 5.15 -12.36
C VAL A 7 0.40 5.74 -11.14
N THR A 8 -0.26 6.69 -10.48
CA THR A 8 0.29 7.35 -9.30
C THR A 8 -0.30 6.74 -8.04
N VAL A 9 0.57 6.40 -7.08
CA VAL A 9 0.18 5.93 -5.74
C VAL A 9 0.58 6.97 -4.71
N ARG A 10 -0.38 7.47 -3.94
CA ARG A 10 -0.14 8.37 -2.81
C ARG A 10 -0.51 7.68 -1.51
N VAL A 11 0.29 7.89 -0.48
CA VAL A 11 0.08 7.27 0.82
C VAL A 11 0.09 8.33 1.91
N ARG A 12 -0.86 8.24 2.83
CA ARG A 12 -0.85 8.95 4.11
C ARG A 12 -0.96 7.93 5.24
N THR A 13 -0.22 8.16 6.32
CA THR A 13 -0.22 7.26 7.48
C THR A 13 -0.70 7.98 8.72
N GLU A 14 -1.36 7.24 9.60
CA GLU A 14 -1.83 7.71 10.89
C GLU A 14 -1.47 6.69 11.96
N TYR A 15 -0.88 7.14 13.06
CA TYR A 15 -0.68 6.31 14.24
C TYR A 15 -1.96 6.27 15.05
N VAL A 16 -2.49 5.07 15.28
CA VAL A 16 -3.79 4.91 15.94
C VAL A 16 -3.64 4.52 17.41
N GLY A 17 -2.59 3.78 17.77
CA GLY A 17 -2.32 3.48 19.16
C GLY A 17 -1.51 2.21 19.37
N VAL A 18 -1.67 1.63 20.56
CA VAL A 18 -1.08 0.35 20.93
C VAL A 18 -2.20 -0.64 21.21
N GLU A 19 -2.09 -1.83 20.67
CA GLU A 19 -2.97 -2.96 20.96
C GLU A 19 -2.17 -4.03 21.71
N GLU A 20 -2.72 -4.53 22.82
CA GLU A 20 -2.15 -5.67 23.52
C GLU A 20 -2.66 -6.96 22.90
N ARG A 21 -1.73 -7.82 22.45
CA ARG A 21 -2.04 -9.14 21.91
C ARG A 21 -1.36 -10.19 22.77
N GLY A 22 -2.13 -10.77 23.69
CA GLY A 22 -1.62 -11.74 24.65
C GLY A 22 -0.71 -11.09 25.69
N ARG A 23 0.61 -11.21 25.52
CA ARG A 23 1.61 -10.60 26.42
C ARG A 23 2.55 -9.63 25.70
N THR A 24 2.24 -9.26 24.45
CA THR A 24 3.05 -8.37 23.64
C THR A 24 2.23 -7.16 23.18
N PHE A 25 2.88 -6.01 23.10
CA PHE A 25 2.29 -4.77 22.62
C PHE A 25 2.64 -4.58 21.15
N HIS A 26 1.65 -4.23 20.34
CA HIS A 26 1.83 -3.91 18.93
C HIS A 26 1.39 -2.48 18.67
N HIS A 27 2.13 -1.78 17.82
CA HIS A 27 1.78 -0.44 17.37
C HIS A 27 0.88 -0.52 16.15
N ALA A 28 -0.32 0.04 16.25
CA ALA A 28 -1.31 0.06 15.18
C ALA A 28 -1.20 1.36 14.36
N PHE A 29 -1.14 1.19 13.05
CA PHE A 29 -1.10 2.27 12.08
C PHE A 29 -2.21 2.08 11.04
N ALA A 30 -2.94 3.15 10.75
CA ALA A 30 -3.78 3.22 9.56
C ALA A 30 -2.95 3.79 8.41
N TYR A 31 -3.20 3.32 7.20
CA TYR A 31 -2.69 3.93 5.99
C TYR A 31 -3.83 4.14 5.00
N HIS A 32 -3.83 5.32 4.38
CA HIS A 32 -4.78 5.75 3.37
C HIS A 32 -4.03 5.81 2.05
N ILE A 33 -4.51 5.05 1.07
CA ILE A 33 -3.89 4.96 -0.24
C ILE A 33 -4.83 5.53 -1.28
N GLU A 34 -4.29 6.38 -2.15
CA GLU A 34 -4.96 6.86 -3.36
C GLU A 34 -4.18 6.36 -4.57
N ILE A 35 -4.88 5.67 -5.47
CA ILE A 35 -4.35 5.19 -6.75
C ILE A 35 -5.04 5.99 -7.84
N THR A 36 -4.27 6.66 -8.69
CA THR A 36 -4.79 7.47 -9.81
C THR A 36 -4.24 6.95 -11.12
N ASN A 37 -5.11 6.64 -12.07
CA ASN A 37 -4.73 6.30 -13.42
C ASN A 37 -4.71 7.56 -14.29
N ILE A 38 -3.54 8.06 -14.67
CA ILE A 38 -3.39 9.21 -15.57
C ILE A 38 -3.12 8.77 -17.02
N SER A 39 -3.19 7.48 -17.30
CA SER A 39 -3.11 6.96 -18.67
C SER A 39 -4.48 7.03 -19.35
N ASN A 40 -4.48 6.87 -20.68
CA ASN A 40 -5.70 6.76 -21.48
C ASN A 40 -6.22 5.31 -21.62
N ARG A 41 -5.79 4.40 -20.75
CA ARG A 41 -6.12 2.97 -20.77
C ARG A 41 -6.96 2.61 -19.57
N THR A 42 -7.89 1.68 -19.73
CA THR A 42 -8.61 1.10 -18.58
C THR A 42 -7.78 -0.01 -17.97
N ILE A 43 -7.49 0.08 -16.68
CA ILE A 43 -6.63 -0.86 -15.95
C ILE A 43 -7.37 -1.47 -14.77
N GLN A 44 -7.04 -2.69 -14.40
CA GLN A 44 -7.61 -3.35 -13.23
C GLN A 44 -6.52 -3.80 -12.27
N LEU A 45 -6.67 -3.47 -10.98
CA LEU A 45 -5.81 -3.95 -9.91
C LEU A 45 -6.18 -5.39 -9.61
N LEU A 46 -5.19 -6.29 -9.64
CA LEU A 46 -5.36 -7.71 -9.40
C LEU A 46 -4.70 -8.19 -8.11
N THR A 47 -3.49 -7.70 -7.82
CA THR A 47 -2.71 -8.19 -6.68
C THR A 47 -2.02 -7.05 -5.95
N ARG A 48 -1.64 -7.34 -4.70
CA ARG A 48 -0.78 -6.50 -3.88
C ARG A 48 0.34 -7.35 -3.28
N GLU A 49 1.50 -6.74 -3.17
CA GLU A 49 2.67 -7.29 -2.48
C GLU A 49 3.21 -6.18 -1.59
N TRP A 50 3.41 -6.48 -0.31
CA TRP A 50 3.93 -5.57 0.69
C TRP A 50 5.15 -6.17 1.35
N THR A 51 6.16 -5.34 1.56
CA THR A 51 7.28 -5.57 2.46
C THR A 51 7.14 -4.58 3.61
N ILE A 52 7.12 -5.10 4.84
CA ILE A 52 7.00 -4.34 6.08
C ILE A 52 8.29 -4.57 6.85
N ILE A 53 9.00 -3.50 7.19
CA ILE A 53 10.26 -3.56 7.95
C ILE A 53 10.10 -2.76 9.23
N ASP A 54 10.22 -3.41 10.38
CA ASP A 54 10.13 -2.76 11.69
C ASP A 54 11.46 -2.07 12.08
N ALA A 55 11.47 -1.29 13.17
CA ALA A 55 12.67 -0.57 13.61
C ALA A 55 13.85 -1.47 14.04
N ASP A 56 13.58 -2.72 14.39
CA ASP A 56 14.60 -3.70 14.77
C ASP A 56 15.15 -4.46 13.54
N GLY A 57 14.61 -4.20 12.35
CA GLY A 57 14.99 -4.80 11.09
C GLY A 57 14.29 -6.11 10.78
N HIS A 58 13.23 -6.47 11.50
CA HIS A 58 12.40 -7.62 11.13
C HIS A 58 11.60 -7.28 9.87
N GLU A 59 11.66 -8.17 8.87
CA GLU A 59 10.96 -8.04 7.60
C GLU A 59 9.81 -9.05 7.53
N ASP A 60 8.59 -8.55 7.30
CA ASP A 60 7.41 -9.33 6.98
C ASP A 60 6.96 -9.05 5.55
N ARG A 61 6.57 -10.12 4.83
CA ARG A 61 6.01 -10.02 3.47
C ARG A 61 4.55 -10.43 3.47
N VAL A 62 3.73 -9.59 2.85
CA VAL A 62 2.29 -9.82 2.72
C VAL A 62 1.90 -9.72 1.26
N GLU A 63 1.37 -10.80 0.71
CA GLU A 63 0.89 -10.86 -0.66
C GLU A 63 -0.60 -11.24 -0.67
N GLY A 64 -1.34 -10.80 -1.68
CA GLY A 64 -2.73 -11.18 -1.81
C GLY A 64 -3.44 -10.59 -3.02
N GLU A 65 -4.64 -11.09 -3.26
CA GLU A 65 -5.52 -10.63 -4.32
C GLU A 65 -6.23 -9.33 -3.92
N GLY A 66 -6.29 -8.39 -4.86
CA GLY A 66 -6.97 -7.12 -4.73
C GLY A 66 -6.45 -6.23 -3.61
N VAL A 67 -7.31 -5.33 -3.17
CA VAL A 67 -7.12 -4.45 -2.01
C VAL A 67 -8.44 -4.37 -1.26
N VAL A 68 -8.42 -4.55 0.07
CA VAL A 68 -9.63 -4.51 0.93
C VAL A 68 -10.81 -5.38 0.48
N GLY A 69 -10.54 -6.46 -0.27
CA GLY A 69 -11.57 -7.34 -0.83
C GLY A 69 -12.13 -6.89 -2.19
N GLU A 70 -11.55 -5.85 -2.79
CA GLU A 70 -11.94 -5.27 -4.06
C GLU A 70 -10.85 -5.44 -5.12
N LEU A 71 -11.28 -5.52 -6.39
CA LEU A 71 -10.44 -5.55 -7.59
C LEU A 71 -10.77 -4.33 -8.47
N PRO A 72 -10.36 -3.12 -8.05
CA PRO A 72 -10.80 -1.88 -8.69
C PRO A 72 -10.38 -1.80 -10.15
N ILE A 73 -11.31 -1.35 -10.99
CA ILE A 73 -11.09 -1.01 -12.39
C ILE A 73 -11.04 0.51 -12.48
N LEU A 74 -10.01 1.05 -13.14
CA LEU A 74 -9.76 2.49 -13.26
C LEU A 74 -9.66 2.86 -14.74
N GLY A 75 -10.59 3.69 -15.20
CA GLY A 75 -10.50 4.38 -16.48
C GLY A 75 -9.53 5.55 -16.45
N GLU A 76 -9.49 6.30 -17.55
CA GLU A 76 -8.67 7.50 -17.69
C GLU A 76 -9.05 8.57 -16.64
N ASN A 77 -8.04 9.07 -15.91
CA ASN A 77 -8.14 10.06 -14.84
C ASN A 77 -8.99 9.62 -13.62
N GLU A 78 -9.36 8.34 -13.53
CA GLU A 78 -10.08 7.83 -12.36
C GLU A 78 -9.16 7.60 -11.16
N LEU A 79 -9.76 7.71 -9.98
CA LEU A 79 -9.10 7.56 -8.70
C LEU A 79 -9.84 6.52 -7.86
N PHE A 80 -9.07 5.62 -7.24
CA PHE A 80 -9.54 4.73 -6.20
C PHE A 80 -8.80 5.01 -4.90
N SER A 81 -9.55 5.07 -3.80
CA SER A 81 -8.99 5.30 -2.47
C SER A 81 -9.46 4.25 -1.49
N TYR A 82 -8.56 3.77 -0.64
CA TYR A 82 -8.91 2.85 0.44
C TYR A 82 -8.09 3.11 1.70
N THR A 83 -8.61 2.64 2.82
CA THR A 83 -7.93 2.66 4.12
C THR A 83 -7.74 1.25 4.62
N SER A 84 -6.56 0.95 5.14
CA SER A 84 -6.25 -0.34 5.75
C SER A 84 -5.26 -0.14 6.91
N TRP A 85 -4.88 -1.24 7.54
CA TRP A 85 -4.20 -1.25 8.82
C TRP A 85 -2.95 -2.11 8.78
N ALA A 86 -1.93 -1.69 9.51
CA ALA A 86 -0.73 -2.47 9.80
C ALA A 86 -0.44 -2.43 11.30
N MET A 87 -0.01 -3.57 11.84
CA MET A 87 0.47 -3.67 13.21
C MET A 87 1.89 -4.17 13.19
N ILE A 88 2.79 -3.45 13.84
CA ILE A 88 4.20 -3.80 13.94
C ILE A 88 4.64 -3.84 15.40
N GLY A 89 5.67 -4.62 15.71
CA GLY A 89 6.16 -4.81 17.08
C GLY A 89 6.87 -3.59 17.68
N THR A 90 7.24 -2.63 16.84
CA THR A 90 8.03 -1.44 17.23
C THR A 90 7.26 -0.15 16.96
N ASN A 91 7.71 0.95 17.57
CA ASN A 91 7.04 2.26 17.46
C ASN A 91 7.24 2.97 16.12
N ALA A 92 8.09 2.41 15.25
CA ALA A 92 8.38 2.92 13.93
C ALA A 92 8.73 1.77 12.97
N GLY A 93 8.52 1.98 11.69
CA GLY A 93 8.87 1.04 10.64
C GLY A 93 8.68 1.67 9.26
N THR A 94 8.86 0.85 8.23
CA THR A 94 8.63 1.25 6.84
C THR A 94 7.80 0.21 6.12
N MET A 95 7.06 0.65 5.12
CA MET A 95 6.35 -0.22 4.20
C MET A 95 6.63 0.23 2.77
N HIS A 96 6.82 -0.73 1.89
CA HIS A 96 6.90 -0.52 0.44
C HIS A 96 6.36 -1.76 -0.27
N GLY A 97 6.18 -1.70 -1.58
CA GLY A 97 5.59 -2.84 -2.27
C GLY A 97 5.27 -2.58 -3.73
N PHE A 98 4.40 -3.44 -4.25
CA PHE A 98 3.94 -3.37 -5.64
C PHE A 98 2.46 -3.73 -5.73
N TYR A 99 1.77 -3.09 -6.66
CA TYR A 99 0.50 -3.58 -7.18
C TYR A 99 0.72 -4.29 -8.51
N GLY A 100 0.03 -5.42 -8.70
CA GLY A 100 -0.11 -6.06 -10.00
C GLY A 100 -1.39 -5.58 -10.67
N PHE A 101 -1.25 -5.07 -11.88
CA PHE A 101 -2.34 -4.60 -12.72
C PHE A 101 -2.40 -5.40 -14.03
N ILE A 102 -3.56 -5.31 -14.68
CA ILE A 102 -3.77 -5.72 -16.06
C ILE A 102 -4.37 -4.55 -16.85
N ASP A 103 -3.94 -4.35 -18.09
CA ASP A 103 -4.65 -3.53 -19.07
C ASP A 103 -5.85 -4.34 -19.59
N VAL A 104 -7.06 -3.81 -19.42
CA VAL A 104 -8.30 -4.55 -19.72
C VAL A 104 -8.45 -4.86 -21.21
N ASP A 105 -7.93 -4.01 -22.10
CA ASP A 105 -8.04 -4.21 -23.54
C ASP A 105 -6.95 -5.15 -24.07
N SER A 106 -5.70 -4.90 -23.70
CA SER A 106 -4.56 -5.67 -24.22
C SER A 106 -4.33 -6.99 -23.48
N GLN A 107 -4.90 -7.13 -22.28
CA GLN A 107 -4.65 -8.23 -21.35
C GLN A 107 -3.18 -8.32 -20.89
N GLU A 108 -2.41 -7.23 -21.08
CA GLU A 108 -1.02 -7.17 -20.64
C GLU A 108 -0.94 -6.90 -19.13
N HIS A 109 -0.14 -7.69 -18.43
CA HIS A 109 0.13 -7.50 -17.02
C HIS A 109 1.29 -6.54 -16.80
N PHE A 110 1.16 -5.65 -15.82
CA PHE A 110 2.22 -4.74 -15.41
C PHE A 110 2.22 -4.50 -13.90
N ARG A 111 3.35 -4.00 -13.38
CA ARG A 111 3.51 -3.69 -11.95
C ARG A 111 3.63 -2.19 -11.75
N VAL A 112 3.06 -1.72 -10.65
CA VAL A 112 3.15 -0.32 -10.18
C VAL A 112 3.80 -0.33 -8.81
N GLU A 113 4.85 0.45 -8.64
CA GLU A 113 5.54 0.60 -7.35
C GLU A 113 4.65 1.33 -6.35
N ILE A 114 4.62 0.83 -5.12
CA ILE A 114 4.11 1.56 -3.98
C ILE A 114 5.31 2.22 -3.30
N PRO A 115 5.37 3.57 -3.24
CA PRO A 115 6.53 4.27 -2.71
C PRO A 115 6.76 3.89 -1.25
N CYS A 116 8.03 3.80 -0.85
CA CYS A 116 8.37 3.54 0.55
C CYS A 116 7.86 4.67 1.45
N PHE A 117 7.12 4.31 2.50
CA PHE A 117 6.60 5.26 3.49
C PHE A 117 6.87 4.78 4.91
N ARG A 118 6.92 5.75 5.83
CA ARG A 118 7.19 5.51 7.24
C ARG A 118 5.89 5.28 8.02
N LEU A 119 5.91 4.28 8.88
CA LEU A 119 5.02 4.12 10.01
C LEU A 119 5.73 4.74 11.22
N SER A 120 5.20 5.81 11.80
CA SER A 120 5.82 6.42 12.98
C SER A 120 4.81 7.14 13.84
N ARG A 121 4.95 7.01 15.15
CA ARG A 121 4.20 7.83 16.11
C ARG A 121 4.56 9.32 15.95
N PRO A 122 3.58 10.24 15.91
CA PRO A 122 3.83 11.68 15.90
C PRO A 122 4.74 12.10 17.06
N GLY A 123 5.74 12.94 16.78
CA GLY A 123 6.70 13.43 17.78
C GLY A 123 8.01 12.66 17.88
N VAL A 124 8.22 11.61 17.07
CA VAL A 124 9.54 11.00 16.87
C VAL A 124 10.25 11.69 15.71
N LEU A 125 10.80 12.87 15.97
CA LEU A 125 11.88 13.46 15.16
C LEU A 125 13.19 12.96 15.75
N HIS A 126 14.02 12.30 14.94
CA HIS A 126 15.45 12.18 15.21
C HIS A 126 16.18 13.13 14.28
#